data_AF-A0A3S0E8F3-F1
#
_entry.id   AF-A0A3S0E8F3-F1
#
_cell.length_a   1.000
_cell.length_b   1.000
_cell.length_c   1.000
_cell.angle_alpha   90.00
_cell.angle_beta   90.00
_cell.angle_gamma   90.00
#
_symmetry.space_group_name_H-M   'P 1'
#
loop_
_entity.id
_entity.type
_entity.pdbx_description
1 polymer ?
#
loop_
_entity_poly.entity_id
_entity_poly.type
_entity_poly.pdbx_seq_one_letter_code
_entity_poly.pdbx_strand_id
1 'polypeptide(L)'
;MQKALSFRSIAVATALVAAGASAQAALTIPANSLVANSVQAFSQESLDAFDVGGVVVTPLGNATAVDGVTGAYSFPITSITIDNNLKIAGGSASGSALEISRVYRNVKYAVTVANFTINYTTQQVLADTTPLGGTTTKQAPLYNFHTATPLAIKYKFPLSITGHEVLDQLTLTPEMTATMTSALALTPVLKSALTSISTFGTLTQDIAVKPRAKPVSTTPYTPQ
;
A
#
# COMPACT_ATOMS: atom_id res chain seq x y z
N MET A 1 -20.78 53.57 1.30
CA MET A 1 -19.36 53.20 1.12
C MET A 1 -18.95 52.36 2.33
N GLN A 2 -18.76 51.05 2.13
CA GLN A 2 -17.50 50.29 2.36
C GLN A 2 -17.09 50.20 3.84
N LYS A 3 -16.79 49.05 4.45
CA LYS A 3 -16.70 47.63 4.06
C LYS A 3 -16.64 46.88 5.41
N ALA A 4 -17.55 45.95 5.70
CA ALA A 4 -17.38 45.04 6.83
C ALA A 4 -16.42 43.93 6.43
N LEU A 5 -15.23 43.90 7.04
CA LEU A 5 -14.23 42.85 6.85
C LEU A 5 -14.72 41.56 7.52
N SER A 6 -15.18 40.61 6.72
CA SER A 6 -15.42 39.23 7.14
C SER A 6 -14.08 38.50 7.20
N PHE A 7 -13.56 38.31 8.40
CA PHE A 7 -12.47 37.37 8.65
C PHE A 7 -13.09 36.00 8.98
N ARG A 8 -13.06 35.07 8.02
CA ARG A 8 -13.26 33.65 8.30
C ARG A 8 -11.98 33.11 8.92
N SER A 9 -11.86 33.21 10.23
CA SER A 9 -10.83 32.56 11.03
C SER A 9 -11.08 31.04 11.00
N ILE A 10 -10.32 30.30 10.20
CA ILE A 10 -10.25 28.84 10.31
C ILE A 10 -9.39 28.54 11.55
N ALA A 11 -10.03 28.31 12.68
CA ALA A 11 -9.39 27.78 13.87
C ALA A 11 -9.09 26.29 13.63
N VAL A 12 -7.85 25.96 13.30
CA VAL A 12 -7.34 24.58 13.40
C VAL A 12 -7.02 24.35 14.87
N ALA A 13 -7.97 23.77 15.61
CA ALA A 13 -7.81 23.48 17.01
C ALA A 13 -6.80 22.32 17.22
N THR A 14 -5.86 22.58 18.13
CA THR A 14 -4.84 21.69 18.69
C THR A 14 -5.42 20.46 19.38
N ALA A 15 -4.77 19.31 19.18
CA ALA A 15 -4.87 18.15 20.08
C ALA A 15 -3.46 17.59 20.36
N LEU A 16 -2.73 18.21 21.30
CA LEU A 16 -1.65 17.56 22.03
C LEU A 16 -2.18 17.28 23.44
N VAL A 17 -2.68 16.07 23.67
CA VAL A 17 -2.93 15.58 25.03
C VAL A 17 -1.65 14.91 25.49
N ALA A 18 -1.04 15.49 26.51
CA ALA A 18 0.06 14.89 27.24
C ALA A 18 -0.47 13.70 28.06
N ALA A 19 0.14 12.52 27.88
CA ALA A 19 0.08 11.42 28.83
C ALA A 19 1.51 11.03 29.20
N GLY A 20 1.88 11.26 30.45
CA GLY A 20 3.15 10.82 31.01
C GLY A 20 3.09 9.33 31.33
N ALA A 21 3.82 8.55 30.54
CA ALA A 21 4.52 7.32 30.93
C ALA A 21 5.55 7.06 29.82
N SER A 22 6.82 7.03 30.17
CA SER A 22 7.95 6.93 29.25
C SER A 22 8.03 5.56 28.57
N ALA A 23 7.27 5.41 27.49
CA ALA A 23 7.68 4.70 26.29
C ALA A 23 7.38 5.71 25.16
N GLN A 24 8.42 6.29 24.57
CA GLN A 24 8.23 7.17 23.41
C GLN A 24 7.49 6.35 22.35
N ALA A 25 6.21 6.66 22.15
CA ALA A 25 5.37 5.98 21.19
C ALA A 25 5.67 6.57 19.81
N ALA A 26 5.89 5.69 18.83
CA ALA A 26 6.03 6.10 17.43
C ALA A 26 4.87 7.02 17.02
N LEU A 27 5.17 8.16 16.41
CA LEU A 27 4.19 9.16 16.00
C LEU A 27 3.50 8.69 14.72
N THR A 28 2.19 8.45 14.76
CA THR A 28 1.39 8.14 13.56
C THR A 28 0.69 9.40 13.06
N ILE A 29 1.03 9.81 11.84
CA ILE A 29 0.45 10.97 11.16
C ILE A 29 -0.63 10.48 10.18
N PRO A 30 -1.89 10.96 10.30
CA PRO A 30 -2.92 10.66 9.31
C PRO A 30 -2.60 11.38 7.99
N ALA A 31 -2.57 10.62 6.89
CA ALA A 31 -2.32 11.12 5.53
C ALA A 31 -3.55 11.02 4.62
N ASN A 32 -4.68 10.51 5.14
CA ASN A 32 -5.90 10.25 4.38
C ASN A 32 -6.55 11.49 3.75
N SER A 33 -6.25 12.69 4.25
CA SER A 33 -6.69 13.96 3.69
C SER A 33 -5.68 14.59 2.70
N LEU A 34 -4.48 14.03 2.59
CA LEU A 34 -3.40 14.53 1.72
C LEU A 34 -3.31 13.72 0.43
N VAL A 35 -2.84 14.35 -0.66
CA VAL A 35 -2.48 13.67 -1.90
C VAL A 35 -1.20 12.88 -1.65
N ALA A 36 -1.37 11.70 -1.07
CA ALA A 36 -0.33 10.74 -0.72
C ALA A 36 -0.71 9.38 -1.31
N ASN A 37 -0.03 8.92 -2.36
CA ASN A 37 -0.32 7.66 -3.03
C ASN A 37 0.91 6.76 -3.04
N SER A 38 0.68 5.47 -2.93
CA SER A 38 1.65 4.42 -3.21
C SER A 38 1.23 3.73 -4.50
N VAL A 39 2.06 3.76 -5.54
CA VAL A 39 1.80 3.11 -6.82
C VAL A 39 2.62 1.84 -6.91
N GLN A 40 1.94 0.70 -7.00
CA GLN A 40 2.57 -0.57 -7.34
C GLN A 40 2.53 -0.76 -8.85
N ALA A 41 3.69 -0.92 -9.47
CA ALA A 41 3.81 -1.27 -10.88
C ALA A 41 4.43 -2.67 -10.97
N PHE A 42 3.71 -3.61 -11.58
CA PHE A 42 4.24 -4.95 -11.82
C PHE A 42 5.36 -4.93 -12.87
N SER A 43 6.37 -5.79 -12.69
CA SER A 43 7.40 -6.00 -13.70
C SER A 43 6.83 -6.70 -14.93
N GLN A 44 7.52 -6.58 -16.07
CA GLN A 44 7.14 -7.31 -17.29
C GLN A 44 7.15 -8.83 -17.06
N GLU A 45 8.14 -9.36 -16.32
CA GLU A 45 8.21 -10.78 -15.96
C GLU A 45 6.96 -11.24 -15.20
N SER A 46 6.44 -10.40 -14.30
CA SER A 46 5.22 -10.69 -13.56
C SER A 46 3.99 -10.67 -14.44
N LEU A 47 3.90 -9.68 -15.34
CA LEU A 47 2.79 -9.57 -16.27
C LEU A 47 2.77 -10.75 -17.25
N ASP A 48 3.91 -11.17 -17.75
CA ASP A 48 4.04 -12.34 -18.63
C ASP A 48 3.64 -13.63 -17.88
N ALA A 49 4.08 -13.78 -16.63
CA ALA A 49 3.67 -14.92 -15.80
C ALA A 49 2.17 -14.90 -15.48
N PHE A 50 1.59 -13.72 -15.28
CA PHE A 50 0.15 -13.56 -15.08
C PHE A 50 -0.63 -13.93 -16.35
N ASP A 51 -0.19 -13.47 -17.52
CA ASP A 51 -0.82 -13.80 -18.80
C ASP A 51 -0.80 -15.31 -19.06
N VAL A 52 0.36 -15.96 -18.89
CA VAL A 52 0.50 -17.43 -19.00
C VAL A 52 -0.40 -18.16 -17.99
N GLY A 53 -0.56 -17.61 -16.79
CA GLY A 53 -1.42 -18.15 -15.73
C GLY A 53 -2.91 -17.87 -15.89
N GLY A 54 -3.30 -17.03 -16.86
CA GLY A 54 -4.65 -16.48 -16.97
C GLY A 54 -5.06 -15.69 -15.72
N VAL A 55 -4.10 -15.03 -15.08
CA VAL A 55 -4.27 -14.26 -13.86
C VAL A 55 -4.68 -12.82 -14.22
N VAL A 56 -5.73 -12.36 -13.55
CA VAL A 56 -6.25 -11.00 -13.63
C VAL A 56 -6.12 -10.37 -12.25
N VAL A 57 -5.61 -9.14 -12.22
CA VAL A 57 -5.50 -8.33 -11.00
C VAL A 57 -6.55 -7.22 -11.05
N THR A 58 -7.47 -7.24 -10.09
CA THR A 58 -8.58 -6.31 -9.98
C THR A 58 -8.38 -5.40 -8.76
N PRO A 59 -8.36 -4.07 -8.92
CA PRO A 59 -8.30 -3.16 -7.79
C PRO A 59 -9.65 -3.10 -7.07
N LEU A 60 -9.61 -3.12 -5.74
CA LEU A 60 -10.78 -3.12 -4.87
C LEU A 60 -10.64 -2.07 -3.75
N GLY A 61 -11.77 -1.67 -3.17
CA GLY A 61 -11.81 -0.68 -2.10
C GLY A 61 -11.34 0.70 -2.57
N ASN A 62 -10.35 1.26 -1.88
CA ASN A 62 -9.74 2.54 -2.23
C ASN A 62 -8.71 2.45 -3.37
N ALA A 63 -8.35 1.24 -3.82
CA ALA A 63 -7.36 1.05 -4.88
C ALA A 63 -7.94 1.42 -6.25
N THR A 64 -7.11 1.97 -7.14
CA THR A 64 -7.48 2.26 -8.53
C THR A 64 -6.40 1.78 -9.49
N ALA A 65 -6.77 1.39 -10.71
CA ALA A 65 -5.79 1.23 -11.78
C ALA A 65 -5.18 2.60 -12.13
N VAL A 66 -3.92 2.62 -12.56
CA VAL A 66 -3.27 3.83 -13.07
C VAL A 66 -3.59 3.98 -14.55
N ASP A 67 -4.17 5.11 -14.92
CA ASP A 67 -4.59 5.36 -16.30
C ASP A 67 -3.40 5.28 -17.28
N GLY A 68 -3.57 4.50 -18.35
CA GLY A 68 -2.57 4.36 -19.41
C GLY A 68 -1.35 3.50 -19.05
N VAL A 69 -1.32 2.87 -17.87
CA VAL A 69 -0.21 2.01 -17.45
C VAL A 69 -0.72 0.62 -17.04
N THR A 70 -0.50 -0.37 -17.90
CA THR A 70 -0.87 -1.77 -17.64
C THR A 70 -0.12 -2.31 -16.42
N GLY A 71 -0.83 -2.97 -15.51
CA GLY A 71 -0.22 -3.59 -14.34
C GLY A 71 0.18 -2.61 -13.24
N ALA A 72 -0.25 -1.35 -13.32
CA ALA A 72 0.00 -0.36 -12.28
C ALA A 72 -1.28 -0.02 -11.51
N TYR A 73 -1.16 -0.01 -10.18
CA TYR A 73 -2.26 0.21 -9.26
C TYR A 73 -1.85 1.24 -8.19
N SER A 74 -2.72 2.22 -7.97
CA SER A 74 -2.53 3.28 -6.98
C SER A 74 -3.30 2.96 -5.71
N PHE A 75 -2.62 3.08 -4.58
CA PHE A 75 -3.15 2.92 -3.23
C PHE A 75 -3.02 4.23 -2.45
N PRO A 76 -4.13 4.87 -2.06
CA PRO A 76 -4.08 6.02 -1.19
C PRO A 76 -3.44 5.67 0.16
N ILE A 77 -2.38 6.40 0.53
CA ILE A 77 -1.72 6.28 1.83
C ILE A 77 -2.64 6.93 2.87
N THR A 78 -3.01 6.18 3.89
CA THR A 78 -3.91 6.61 4.96
C THR A 78 -3.15 7.11 6.19
N SER A 79 -1.95 6.59 6.44
CA SER A 79 -1.12 6.98 7.59
C SER A 79 0.36 6.76 7.35
N ILE A 80 1.19 7.55 8.03
CA ILE A 80 2.64 7.45 8.05
C ILE A 80 3.08 7.35 9.51
N THR A 81 3.95 6.40 9.83
CA THR A 81 4.48 6.18 11.18
C THR A 81 5.92 6.64 11.23
N ILE A 82 6.24 7.48 12.21
CA ILE A 82 7.58 7.99 12.50
C ILE A 82 8.06 7.37 13.81
N ASP A 83 9.26 6.79 13.80
CA ASP A 83 9.89 6.20 14.96
C ASP A 83 10.44 7.24 15.95
N ASN A 84 11.00 6.77 17.06
CA ASN A 84 11.56 7.62 18.10
C ASN A 84 12.83 8.37 17.67
N ASN A 85 13.46 7.95 16.57
CA ASN A 85 14.62 8.61 15.98
C ASN A 85 14.22 9.64 14.91
N LEU A 86 12.92 9.98 14.83
CA LEU A 86 12.35 10.86 13.80
C LEU A 86 12.55 10.35 12.37
N LYS A 87 12.73 9.03 12.21
CA LYS A 87 12.79 8.34 10.92
C LYS A 87 11.44 7.72 10.61
N ILE A 88 11.17 7.52 9.33
CA ILE A 88 9.93 6.87 8.91
C ILE A 88 10.05 5.38 9.24
N ALA A 89 9.17 4.90 10.10
CA ALA A 89 9.11 3.50 10.52
C ALA A 89 8.19 2.68 9.62
N GLY A 90 7.17 3.32 9.03
CA GLY A 90 6.25 2.66 8.10
C GLY A 90 5.21 3.60 7.50
N GLY A 91 4.38 3.04 6.62
CA GLY A 91 3.22 3.70 6.05
C GLY A 91 2.14 2.69 5.74
N SER A 92 0.87 3.09 5.82
CA SER A 92 -0.26 2.20 5.58
C SER A 92 -1.22 2.76 4.54
N ALA A 93 -1.78 1.87 3.73
CA ALA A 93 -2.83 2.14 2.75
C ALA A 93 -4.09 1.33 3.10
N SER A 94 -4.72 1.67 4.23
CA SER A 94 -5.92 0.99 4.73
C SER A 94 -7.10 1.15 3.76
N GLY A 95 -7.91 0.11 3.62
CA GLY A 95 -9.08 0.13 2.74
C GLY A 95 -8.76 -0.10 1.26
N SER A 96 -7.48 -0.16 0.87
CA SER A 96 -7.06 -0.53 -0.49
C SER A 96 -6.86 -2.04 -0.57
N ALA A 97 -7.26 -2.65 -1.70
CA ALA A 97 -7.06 -4.08 -1.94
C ALA A 97 -6.82 -4.38 -3.42
N LEU A 98 -6.16 -5.52 -3.68
CA LEU A 98 -6.06 -6.15 -4.99
C LEU A 98 -6.62 -7.57 -4.88
N GLU A 99 -7.58 -7.93 -5.72
CA GLU A 99 -7.94 -9.33 -5.95
C GLU A 99 -7.10 -9.86 -7.10
N ILE A 100 -6.28 -10.87 -6.82
CA ILE A 100 -5.52 -11.62 -7.80
C ILE A 100 -6.32 -12.88 -8.06
N SER A 101 -6.81 -13.07 -9.28
CA SER A 101 -7.72 -14.17 -9.61
C SER A 101 -7.37 -14.84 -10.93
N ARG A 102 -7.74 -16.10 -11.09
CA ARG A 102 -7.72 -16.81 -12.37
C ARG A 102 -8.91 -17.75 -12.49
N VAL A 103 -9.31 -18.02 -13.72
CA VAL A 103 -10.32 -19.04 -14.01
C VAL A 103 -9.62 -20.28 -14.57
N TYR A 104 -9.81 -21.41 -13.91
CA TYR A 104 -9.28 -22.69 -14.37
C TYR A 104 -10.40 -23.72 -14.37
N ARG A 105 -10.63 -24.36 -15.53
CA ARG A 105 -11.73 -25.33 -15.73
C ARG A 105 -13.10 -24.79 -15.27
N ASN A 106 -13.40 -23.54 -15.63
CA ASN A 106 -14.63 -22.81 -15.27
C ASN A 106 -14.83 -22.56 -13.76
N VAL A 107 -13.78 -22.72 -12.95
CA VAL A 107 -13.78 -22.40 -11.52
C VAL A 107 -12.91 -21.17 -11.29
N LYS A 108 -13.44 -20.17 -10.57
CA LYS A 108 -12.68 -18.99 -10.14
C LYS A 108 -11.84 -19.38 -8.93
N TYR A 109 -10.55 -19.08 -9.01
CA TYR A 109 -9.60 -19.13 -7.91
C TYR A 109 -9.10 -17.71 -7.67
N ALA A 110 -9.05 -17.27 -6.41
CA ALA A 110 -8.59 -15.93 -6.10
C ALA A 110 -7.93 -15.83 -4.73
N VAL A 111 -7.08 -14.82 -4.59
CA VAL A 111 -6.55 -14.33 -3.33
C VAL A 111 -6.64 -12.82 -3.31
N THR A 112 -7.20 -12.28 -2.24
CA THR A 112 -7.26 -10.84 -2.02
C THR A 112 -6.15 -10.43 -1.08
N VAL A 113 -5.34 -9.46 -1.50
CA VAL A 113 -4.34 -8.78 -0.65
C VAL A 113 -4.81 -7.36 -0.38
N ALA A 114 -4.85 -6.95 0.89
CA ALA A 114 -5.49 -5.72 1.32
C ALA A 114 -4.77 -5.05 2.49
N ASN A 115 -5.14 -3.80 2.79
CA ASN A 115 -4.69 -3.07 3.99
C ASN A 115 -3.16 -3.05 4.10
N PHE A 116 -2.51 -2.62 3.03
CA PHE A 116 -1.06 -2.70 2.87
C PHE A 116 -0.33 -1.86 3.91
N THR A 117 0.79 -2.37 4.41
CA THR A 117 1.71 -1.67 5.30
C THR A 117 3.14 -1.85 4.80
N ILE A 118 3.89 -0.76 4.68
CA ILE A 118 5.34 -0.81 4.48
C ILE A 118 5.98 -0.81 5.87
N ASN A 119 6.82 -1.82 6.13
CA ASN A 119 7.64 -1.91 7.33
C ASN A 119 9.11 -1.75 6.96
N TYR A 120 9.67 -0.57 7.21
CA TYR A 120 11.09 -0.29 6.90
C TYR A 120 12.06 -0.97 7.86
N THR A 121 11.59 -1.42 9.03
CA THR A 121 12.44 -2.13 9.99
C THR A 121 12.78 -3.52 9.49
N THR A 122 11.79 -4.24 8.96
CA THR A 122 11.97 -5.60 8.42
C THR A 122 12.18 -5.61 6.91
N GLN A 123 12.13 -4.45 6.25
CA GLN A 123 12.19 -4.30 4.78
C GLN A 123 11.13 -5.13 4.06
N GLN A 124 9.90 -5.10 4.60
CA GLN A 124 8.78 -5.87 4.08
C GLN A 124 7.54 -5.02 3.80
N VAL A 125 6.85 -5.37 2.71
CA VAL A 125 5.46 -4.99 2.50
C VAL A 125 4.60 -6.08 3.14
N LEU A 126 3.68 -5.69 4.02
CA LEU A 126 2.71 -6.54 4.68
C LEU A 126 1.32 -6.29 4.10
N ALA A 127 0.46 -7.31 4.09
CA ALA A 127 -0.93 -7.18 3.68
C ALA A 127 -1.82 -8.19 4.40
N ASP A 128 -3.08 -7.82 4.62
CA ASP A 128 -4.12 -8.78 4.94
C ASP A 128 -4.36 -9.66 3.71
N THR A 129 -4.29 -10.98 3.89
CA THR A 129 -4.36 -11.94 2.78
C THR A 129 -5.51 -12.90 2.98
N THR A 130 -6.39 -13.00 1.99
CA THR A 130 -7.63 -13.78 2.07
C THR A 130 -7.83 -14.59 0.80
N PRO A 131 -7.57 -15.92 0.83
CA PRO A 131 -7.98 -16.82 -0.24
C PRO A 131 -9.51 -16.79 -0.41
N LEU A 132 -9.99 -16.97 -1.64
CA LEU A 132 -11.43 -17.04 -1.93
C LEU A 132 -12.10 -18.15 -1.12
N GLY A 133 -13.13 -17.78 -0.33
CA GLY A 133 -13.81 -18.72 0.58
C GLY A 133 -12.98 -19.17 1.79
N GLY A 134 -11.80 -18.59 1.99
CA GLY A 134 -10.89 -18.86 3.10
C GLY A 134 -10.95 -17.81 4.20
N THR A 135 -10.04 -17.94 5.17
CA THR A 135 -9.90 -17.00 6.28
C THR A 135 -8.85 -15.93 5.99
N THR A 136 -9.07 -14.73 6.51
CA THR A 136 -8.11 -13.63 6.42
C THR A 136 -6.94 -13.83 7.38
N THR A 137 -5.72 -13.87 6.84
CA THR A 137 -4.48 -13.74 7.62
C THR A 137 -4.08 -12.28 7.63
N LYS A 138 -4.09 -11.62 8.80
CA LYS A 138 -3.81 -10.19 8.91
C LYS A 138 -2.30 -9.90 8.82
N GLN A 139 -1.95 -8.84 8.10
CA GLN A 139 -0.58 -8.31 7.98
C GLN A 139 0.48 -9.39 7.70
N ALA A 140 0.15 -10.34 6.82
CA ALA A 140 1.08 -11.35 6.36
C ALA A 140 2.19 -10.70 5.51
N PRO A 141 3.45 -11.15 5.60
CA PRO A 141 4.52 -10.69 4.74
C PRO A 141 4.22 -10.99 3.26
N LEU A 142 4.10 -9.96 2.44
CA LEU A 142 3.77 -10.04 1.02
C LEU A 142 5.04 -9.97 0.17
N TYR A 143 5.81 -8.88 0.29
CA TYR A 143 7.07 -8.70 -0.42
C TYR A 143 8.21 -8.39 0.54
N ASN A 144 9.42 -8.87 0.24
CA ASN A 144 10.64 -8.17 0.65
C ASN A 144 10.97 -7.12 -0.41
N PHE A 145 11.62 -6.03 -0.02
CA PHE A 145 11.97 -4.95 -0.94
C PHE A 145 13.39 -4.44 -0.75
N HIS A 146 13.92 -3.84 -1.81
CA HIS A 146 15.11 -2.98 -1.75
C HIS A 146 14.68 -1.50 -1.83
N THR A 147 15.40 -0.62 -1.13
CA THR A 147 15.13 0.82 -1.18
C THR A 147 16.05 1.47 -2.21
N ALA A 148 15.55 1.68 -3.44
CA ALA A 148 16.30 2.34 -4.50
C ALA A 148 16.44 3.85 -4.27
N THR A 149 15.35 4.51 -3.90
CA THR A 149 15.35 5.94 -3.57
C THR A 149 14.71 6.12 -2.20
N PRO A 150 15.47 6.45 -1.15
CA PRO A 150 14.92 6.59 0.19
C PRO A 150 13.97 7.79 0.27
N LEU A 151 12.93 7.68 1.09
CA LEU A 151 11.97 8.77 1.30
C LEU A 151 12.65 10.01 1.90
N ALA A 152 12.91 11.01 1.06
CA ALA A 152 13.45 12.30 1.49
C ALA A 152 12.33 13.19 2.02
N ILE A 153 12.06 13.17 3.33
CA ILE A 153 11.15 14.15 3.94
C ILE A 153 11.85 15.51 4.00
N LYS A 154 11.40 16.45 3.18
CA LYS A 154 11.76 17.87 3.34
C LYS A 154 10.89 18.49 4.44
N TYR A 155 11.30 18.38 5.69
CA TYR A 155 10.60 19.02 6.79
C TYR A 155 10.77 20.55 6.73
N LYS A 156 9.67 21.27 6.45
CA LYS A 156 9.61 22.74 6.62
C LYS A 156 8.45 23.09 7.55
N PHE A 157 8.78 23.72 8.67
CA PHE A 157 7.80 24.29 9.59
C PHE A 157 7.00 25.39 8.86
N PRO A 158 5.66 25.47 8.95
CA PRO A 158 4.78 24.80 9.91
C PRO A 158 3.94 23.61 9.35
N LEU A 159 4.46 22.75 8.47
CA LEU A 159 3.97 21.39 8.08
C LEU A 159 3.95 21.17 6.56
N SER A 160 5.11 21.05 5.93
CA SER A 160 5.20 20.47 4.59
C SER A 160 5.94 19.13 4.64
N ILE A 161 5.23 17.99 4.54
CA ILE A 161 5.83 16.68 4.22
C ILE A 161 5.64 16.44 2.72
N THR A 162 6.64 16.80 1.92
CA THR A 162 6.73 16.32 0.54
C THR A 162 7.76 15.22 0.51
N GLY A 163 7.46 14.12 -0.17
CA GLY A 163 8.36 12.99 -0.26
C GLY A 163 8.11 12.17 -1.52
N HIS A 164 9.20 11.70 -2.10
CA HIS A 164 9.22 10.73 -3.18
C HIS A 164 10.11 9.57 -2.73
N GLU A 165 9.61 8.36 -2.84
CA GLU A 165 10.33 7.12 -2.54
C GLU A 165 10.08 6.10 -3.63
N VAL A 166 11.10 5.28 -3.88
CA VAL A 166 11.01 4.13 -4.76
C VAL A 166 11.55 2.92 -4.02
N LEU A 167 10.67 1.94 -3.80
CA LEU A 167 11.03 0.59 -3.41
C LEU A 167 11.02 -0.27 -4.67
N ASP A 168 12.10 -1.00 -4.92
CA ASP A 168 12.27 -1.87 -6.07
C ASP A 168 12.65 -3.28 -5.63
N GLN A 169 12.90 -4.15 -6.61
CA GLN A 169 13.24 -5.55 -6.37
C GLN A 169 12.23 -6.23 -5.43
N LEU A 170 10.94 -5.93 -5.63
CA LEU A 170 9.89 -6.56 -4.84
C LEU A 170 9.96 -8.08 -5.06
N THR A 171 10.20 -8.84 -4.00
CA THR A 171 10.29 -10.31 -4.09
C THR A 171 9.22 -10.91 -3.22
N LEU A 172 8.39 -11.81 -3.77
CA LEU A 172 7.39 -12.51 -2.96
C LEU A 172 8.09 -13.27 -1.83
N THR A 173 7.53 -13.17 -0.64
CA THR A 173 7.99 -13.99 0.48
C THR A 173 7.69 -15.47 0.21
N PRO A 174 8.43 -16.42 0.81
CA PRO A 174 8.11 -17.84 0.71
C PRO A 174 6.67 -18.17 1.14
N GLU A 175 6.18 -17.51 2.19
CA GLU A 175 4.84 -17.67 2.73
C GLU A 175 3.78 -17.20 1.73
N MET A 176 4.01 -16.05 1.10
CA MET A 176 3.09 -15.53 0.09
C MET A 176 3.13 -16.35 -1.19
N THR A 177 4.31 -16.83 -1.60
CA THR A 177 4.47 -17.74 -2.74
C THR A 177 3.65 -19.01 -2.53
N ALA A 178 3.70 -19.59 -1.33
CA ALA A 178 2.90 -20.76 -0.97
C ALA A 178 1.39 -20.44 -0.98
N THR A 179 1.01 -19.27 -0.45
CA THR A 179 -0.38 -18.82 -0.41
C THR A 179 -0.94 -18.62 -1.82
N MET A 180 -0.23 -17.91 -2.70
CA MET A 180 -0.62 -17.71 -4.09
C MET A 180 -0.68 -19.04 -4.86
N THR A 181 0.31 -19.92 -4.67
CA THR A 181 0.32 -21.26 -5.29
C THR A 181 -0.95 -22.05 -4.94
N SER A 182 -1.32 -22.05 -3.66
CA SER A 182 -2.48 -22.78 -3.16
C SER A 182 -3.80 -22.11 -3.57
N ALA A 183 -3.96 -20.82 -3.27
CA ALA A 183 -5.20 -20.08 -3.47
C ALA A 183 -5.57 -19.93 -4.94
N LEU A 184 -4.58 -19.86 -5.83
CA LEU A 184 -4.78 -19.78 -7.28
C LEU A 184 -4.79 -21.15 -7.96
N ALA A 185 -4.67 -22.26 -7.22
CA ALA A 185 -4.55 -23.62 -7.74
C ALA A 185 -3.51 -23.73 -8.87
N LEU A 186 -2.31 -23.19 -8.65
CA LEU A 186 -1.24 -23.18 -9.65
C LEU A 186 -0.78 -24.62 -9.94
N THR A 187 -0.68 -24.96 -11.23
CA THR A 187 -0.05 -26.21 -11.66
C THR A 187 1.46 -26.15 -11.40
N PRO A 188 2.19 -27.28 -11.43
CA PRO A 188 3.65 -27.24 -11.25
C PRO A 188 4.37 -26.30 -12.23
N VAL A 189 3.89 -26.21 -13.48
CA VAL A 189 4.42 -25.30 -14.49
C VAL A 189 4.17 -23.83 -14.10
N LEU A 190 2.96 -23.48 -13.68
CA LEU A 190 2.63 -22.12 -13.27
C LEU A 190 3.32 -21.72 -11.96
N LYS A 191 3.47 -22.67 -11.04
CA LYS A 191 4.28 -22.48 -9.83
C LYS A 191 5.73 -22.16 -10.20
N SER A 192 6.31 -22.90 -11.14
CA SER A 192 7.67 -22.66 -11.63
C SER A 192 7.80 -21.26 -12.22
N ALA A 193 6.81 -20.84 -13.03
CA ALA A 193 6.77 -19.49 -13.61
C ALA A 193 6.68 -18.40 -12.54
N LEU A 194 5.85 -18.58 -11.50
CA LEU A 194 5.78 -17.67 -10.36
C LEU A 194 7.13 -17.57 -9.63
N THR A 195 7.80 -18.70 -9.40
CA THR A 195 9.08 -18.73 -8.67
C THR A 195 10.28 -18.28 -9.50
N SER A 196 10.15 -18.19 -10.83
CA SER A 196 11.21 -17.69 -11.70
C SER A 196 11.23 -16.16 -11.83
N ILE A 197 10.20 -15.47 -11.32
CA ILE A 197 10.14 -14.02 -11.32
C ILE A 197 11.24 -13.49 -10.39
N SER A 198 12.17 -12.73 -10.95
CA SER A 198 13.29 -12.15 -10.20
C SER A 198 12.84 -10.93 -9.39
N THR A 199 11.90 -10.17 -9.94
CA THR A 199 11.26 -9.04 -9.28
C THR A 199 9.80 -8.94 -9.69
N PHE A 200 8.92 -8.73 -8.72
CA PHE A 200 7.51 -8.44 -8.92
C PHE A 200 7.25 -7.03 -9.41
N GLY A 201 8.25 -6.15 -9.39
CA GLY A 201 8.15 -4.77 -9.84
C GLY A 201 8.58 -3.76 -8.77
N THR A 202 7.88 -2.63 -8.72
CA THR A 202 8.23 -1.49 -7.85
C THR A 202 7.03 -0.97 -7.07
N LEU A 203 7.30 -0.31 -5.95
CA LEU A 203 6.34 0.44 -5.17
C LEU A 203 6.86 1.87 -4.98
N THR A 204 6.20 2.84 -5.61
CA THR A 204 6.59 4.25 -5.59
C THR A 204 5.64 5.05 -4.70
N GLN A 205 6.16 5.79 -3.73
CA GLN A 205 5.37 6.62 -2.83
C GLN A 205 5.57 8.08 -3.18
N ASP A 206 4.48 8.75 -3.52
CA ASP A 206 4.43 10.19 -3.74
C ASP A 206 3.53 10.83 -2.70
N ILE A 207 4.12 11.64 -1.83
CA ILE A 207 3.44 12.38 -0.78
C ILE A 207 3.57 13.86 -1.10
N ALA A 208 2.44 14.52 -1.32
CA ALA A 208 2.36 15.95 -1.54
C ALA A 208 1.55 16.64 -0.44
N VAL A 209 1.97 17.85 -0.09
CA VAL A 209 1.32 18.74 0.89
C VAL A 209 0.17 19.47 0.21
N LYS A 210 -0.72 18.67 -0.36
CA LYS A 210 -1.90 19.13 -1.08
C LYS A 210 -3.08 18.35 -0.51
N PRO A 211 -4.15 19.02 -0.05
CA PRO A 211 -5.34 18.32 0.37
C PRO A 211 -5.99 17.61 -0.82
N ARG A 212 -6.51 16.41 -0.60
CA ARG A 212 -7.42 15.76 -1.54
C ARG A 212 -8.75 16.50 -1.57
N ALA A 213 -9.46 16.42 -2.69
CA ALA A 213 -10.82 16.94 -2.80
C ALA A 213 -11.79 16.26 -1.80
N LYS A 214 -11.58 14.98 -1.53
CA LYS A 214 -12.29 14.20 -0.50
C LYS A 214 -11.28 13.32 0.25
N PRO A 215 -11.32 13.28 1.60
CA PRO A 215 -10.52 12.33 2.36
C PRO A 215 -10.83 10.89 1.96
N VAL A 216 -9.82 10.05 1.88
CA VAL A 216 -10.02 8.61 1.64
C VAL A 216 -10.46 7.91 2.92
N SER A 217 -11.25 6.84 2.77
CA SER A 217 -11.69 6.02 3.90
C SER A 217 -10.48 5.37 4.57
N THR A 218 -10.42 5.41 5.89
CA THR A 218 -9.39 4.72 6.68
C THR A 218 -9.88 3.36 7.19
N THR A 219 -11.16 3.02 6.95
CA THR A 219 -11.74 1.73 7.33
C THR A 219 -11.03 0.61 6.59
N PRO A 220 -10.50 -0.40 7.30
CA PRO A 220 -9.86 -1.55 6.67
C PRO A 220 -10.81 -2.24 5.68
N TYR A 221 -10.27 -2.64 4.55
CA TYR A 221 -10.99 -3.45 3.58
C TYR A 221 -11.23 -4.83 4.18
N THR A 222 -12.46 -5.31 4.08
CA THR A 222 -12.84 -6.67 4.44
C THR A 222 -13.38 -7.35 3.18
N PRO A 223 -12.73 -8.43 2.70
CA PRO A 223 -13.25 -9.21 1.58
C PRO A 223 -14.66 -9.71 1.87
N GLN A 224 -15.53 -9.67 0.85
CA GLN A 224 -16.90 -10.20 0.93
C GLN A 224 -16.95 -11.66 0.51
#